data_AF-A0A8D8G274-F1
#
_entry.id   AF-A0A8D8G274-F1
#
_cell.length_a   1.000
_cell.length_b   1.000
_cell.length_c   1.000
_cell.angle_alpha   90.00
_cell.angle_beta   90.00
_cell.angle_gamma   90.00
#
_symmetry.space_group_name_H-M   'P 1'
#
loop_
_entity.id
_entity.type
_entity.pdbx_description
1 polymer ?
#
loop_
_entity_poly.entity_id
_entity_poly.type
_entity_poly.pdbx_seq_one_letter_code
_entity_poly.pdbx_strand_id
1 'polypeptide(L)'
;MLFGRKKRIILRLAGPLPDKAPGPMDHSVAQFVKLSGKNGVDGGFVQALHETVAAKIWAVGEEGEERGEVGKSEPAKRVLRTGIMGIERNMAQKQKQTDENISLAFKDLGKLMEMAKDMVAISKVVSTKIRERQGDISEDETVRFKSYLMSLGIDDPVTRDGTRSNSEYFMKLSQQLCEMLLDPITVRDWDWLMEG
;
A
#
# COMPACT_ATOMS: atom_id res chain seq x y z
N MET A 1 34.27 -45.94 23.94
CA MET A 1 33.76 -44.67 23.37
C MET A 1 32.64 -45.00 22.40
N LEU A 2 31.37 -44.83 22.79
CA LEU A 2 30.22 -45.15 21.93
C LEU A 2 29.73 -43.90 21.20
N PHE A 3 30.08 -43.77 19.92
CA PHE A 3 29.51 -42.76 19.04
C PHE A 3 28.07 -43.14 18.69
N GLY A 4 27.12 -42.74 19.54
CA GLY A 4 25.69 -42.84 19.25
C GLY A 4 25.31 -41.98 18.04
N ARG A 5 24.53 -42.55 17.11
CA ARG A 5 24.04 -41.83 15.92
C ARG A 5 23.22 -40.61 16.35
N LYS A 6 23.70 -39.40 16.02
CA LYS A 6 22.99 -38.14 16.33
C LYS A 6 21.67 -38.08 15.56
N LYS A 7 20.55 -37.96 16.28
CA LYS A 7 19.21 -37.77 15.69
C LYS A 7 19.10 -36.40 15.01
N ARG A 8 18.45 -36.34 13.85
CA ARG A 8 18.28 -35.13 13.01
C ARG A 8 16.84 -35.07 12.49
N ILE A 9 16.30 -33.87 12.27
CA ILE A 9 14.98 -33.67 11.65
C ILE A 9 15.19 -33.28 10.18
N ILE A 10 14.39 -33.88 9.29
CA ILE A 10 14.31 -33.50 7.88
C ILE A 10 12.89 -33.02 7.62
N LEU A 11 12.73 -31.73 7.35
CA LEU A 11 11.47 -31.11 6.97
C LEU A 11 11.41 -31.07 5.45
N ARG A 12 10.41 -31.71 4.83
CA ARG A 12 10.19 -31.62 3.38
C ARG A 12 9.27 -30.45 3.10
N LEU A 13 9.66 -29.61 2.14
CA LEU A 13 8.80 -28.51 1.69
C LEU A 13 7.72 -29.07 0.78
N ALA A 14 6.53 -28.45 0.79
CA ALA A 14 5.45 -28.80 -0.12
C ALA A 14 5.89 -28.51 -1.57
N GLY A 15 5.52 -29.38 -2.51
CA GLY A 15 5.72 -29.14 -3.93
C GLY A 15 4.83 -27.99 -4.43
N PRO A 16 5.17 -27.37 -5.58
CA PRO A 16 4.37 -26.30 -6.15
C PRO A 16 2.95 -26.79 -6.48
N LEU A 17 1.93 -25.97 -6.19
CA LEU A 17 0.57 -26.21 -6.67
C LEU A 17 0.56 -26.09 -8.20
N PRO A 18 -0.16 -26.97 -8.93
CA PRO A 18 -0.09 -27.06 -10.39
C PRO A 18 -0.62 -25.82 -11.13
N ASP A 19 -1.27 -24.87 -10.43
CA ASP A 19 -2.06 -23.79 -11.02
C ASP A 19 -1.48 -22.38 -10.78
N LYS A 20 -0.24 -22.27 -10.25
CA LYS A 20 0.40 -20.97 -9.98
C LYS A 20 1.63 -20.78 -10.87
N ALA A 21 1.63 -19.74 -11.70
CA ALA A 21 2.80 -19.33 -12.47
C ALA A 21 3.94 -18.91 -11.53
N PRO A 22 5.21 -19.24 -11.84
CA PRO A 22 6.35 -18.93 -10.98
C PRO A 22 6.59 -17.41 -10.92
N GLY A 23 6.15 -16.78 -9.84
CA GLY A 23 6.55 -15.42 -9.49
C GLY A 23 8.03 -15.34 -9.09
N PRO A 24 8.58 -14.13 -8.91
CA PRO A 24 9.98 -13.93 -8.52
C PRO A 24 10.19 -14.43 -7.08
N MET A 25 10.54 -15.72 -6.98
CA MET A 25 10.85 -16.54 -5.80
C MET A 25 9.68 -16.90 -4.86
N ASP A 26 8.67 -17.60 -5.40
CA ASP A 26 7.65 -18.32 -4.59
C ASP A 26 8.08 -19.73 -4.15
N HIS A 27 9.26 -20.22 -4.57
CA HIS A 27 9.72 -21.59 -4.27
C HIS A 27 11.19 -21.63 -3.85
N SER A 28 11.50 -22.50 -2.90
CA SER A 28 12.88 -22.85 -2.56
C SER A 28 13.43 -23.85 -3.58
N VAL A 29 14.68 -23.66 -4.01
CA VAL A 29 15.43 -24.65 -4.83
C VAL A 29 15.72 -25.93 -4.03
N ALA A 30 15.71 -25.85 -2.70
CA ALA A 30 15.94 -26.98 -1.81
C ALA A 30 14.62 -27.70 -1.46
N GLN A 31 14.56 -29.01 -1.69
CA GLN A 31 13.39 -29.84 -1.38
C GLN A 31 13.19 -30.10 0.11
N PHE A 32 14.23 -29.90 0.92
CA PHE A 32 14.19 -30.18 2.35
C PHE A 32 15.05 -29.22 3.17
N VAL A 33 14.64 -29.01 4.42
CA VAL A 33 15.41 -28.32 5.45
C VAL A 33 15.85 -29.34 6.49
N LYS A 34 17.15 -29.37 6.79
CA LYS A 34 17.74 -30.29 7.77
C LYS A 34 18.09 -29.54 9.05
N LEU A 35 17.48 -29.94 10.16
CA LEU A 35 17.78 -29.40 11.49
C LEU A 35 18.63 -30.41 12.27
N SER A 36 19.78 -29.96 12.78
CA SER A 36 20.70 -30.79 13.57
C SER A 36 21.35 -30.02 14.71
N GLY A 37 21.35 -30.59 15.92
CA GLY A 37 22.02 -30.02 17.09
C GLY A 37 23.39 -30.64 17.38
N LYS A 38 24.23 -29.96 18.16
CA LYS A 38 25.58 -30.42 18.59
C LYS A 38 25.53 -31.80 19.26
N ASN A 39 24.48 -32.06 20.04
CA ASN A 39 24.21 -33.30 20.78
C ASN A 39 23.10 -34.16 20.15
N GLY A 40 22.68 -33.86 18.92
CA GLY A 40 21.43 -34.38 18.34
C GLY A 40 20.21 -33.55 18.73
N VAL A 41 19.07 -33.87 18.16
CA VAL A 41 17.79 -33.22 18.47
C VAL A 41 17.06 -33.99 19.57
N ASP A 42 16.60 -33.27 20.59
CA ASP A 42 15.82 -33.84 21.69
C ASP A 42 14.40 -34.26 21.26
N GLY A 43 13.86 -35.29 21.88
CA GLY A 43 12.52 -35.81 21.57
C GLY A 43 11.40 -34.82 21.91
N GLY A 44 11.53 -34.08 23.02
CA GLY A 44 10.53 -33.08 23.42
C GLY A 44 10.47 -31.92 22.45
N PHE A 45 11.62 -31.51 21.89
CA PHE A 45 11.67 -30.49 20.85
C PHE A 45 10.94 -30.92 19.56
N VAL A 46 11.07 -32.18 19.15
CA VAL A 46 10.37 -32.70 17.96
C VAL A 46 8.85 -32.60 18.14
N GLN A 47 8.36 -32.98 19.33
CA GLN A 47 6.94 -32.91 19.65
C GLN A 47 6.42 -31.46 19.68
N ALA A 48 7.13 -30.57 20.39
CA ALA A 48 6.77 -29.16 20.45
C ALA A 48 6.78 -28.49 19.06
N LEU A 49 7.74 -28.85 18.20
CA LEU A 49 7.81 -28.37 16.82
C LEU A 49 6.63 -28.86 16.00
N HIS A 50 6.28 -30.14 16.10
CA HIS A 50 5.12 -30.70 15.41
C HIS A 50 3.82 -30.04 15.85
N GLU A 51 3.61 -29.85 17.16
CA GLU A 51 2.43 -29.18 17.71
C GLU A 51 2.34 -27.71 17.25
N THR A 52 3.45 -26.98 17.27
CA THR A 52 3.51 -25.58 16.81
C THR A 52 3.23 -25.47 15.31
N VAL A 53 3.78 -26.39 14.51
CA VAL A 53 3.55 -26.43 13.06
C VAL A 53 2.11 -26.80 12.72
N ALA A 54 1.54 -27.78 13.42
CA ALA A 54 0.14 -28.17 13.26
C ALA A 54 -0.82 -27.04 13.67
N ALA A 55 -0.48 -26.28 14.71
CA ALA A 55 -1.26 -25.12 15.14
C ALA A 55 -1.22 -23.94 14.15
N LYS A 56 -0.24 -23.92 13.22
CA LYS A 56 -0.08 -22.93 12.15
C LYS A 56 -0.31 -21.49 12.61
N ILE A 57 0.19 -21.17 13.81
CA ILE A 57 -0.12 -19.93 14.54
C ILE A 57 0.25 -18.68 13.72
N TRP A 58 1.28 -18.79 12.88
CA TRP A 58 1.74 -17.73 11.99
C TRP A 58 0.81 -17.45 10.80
N ALA A 59 -0.05 -18.39 10.40
CA ALA A 59 -0.98 -18.20 9.28
C ALA A 59 -2.24 -17.41 9.67
N VAL A 60 -2.40 -17.07 10.95
CA VAL A 60 -3.50 -16.22 11.43
C VAL A 60 -3.30 -14.75 11.03
N GLY A 61 -2.10 -14.37 10.54
CA GLY A 61 -1.77 -12.99 10.16
C GLY A 61 -2.00 -12.61 8.69
N GLU A 62 -2.28 -13.56 7.78
CA GLU A 62 -2.34 -13.26 6.33
C GLU A 62 -3.77 -12.97 5.81
N GLU A 63 -4.81 -13.16 6.63
CA GLU A 63 -6.17 -12.67 6.36
C GLU A 63 -6.50 -11.52 7.30
N GLY A 64 -5.95 -10.34 7.01
CA GLY A 64 -6.40 -9.06 7.59
C GLY A 64 -5.36 -8.32 8.44
N GLU A 65 -4.38 -7.71 7.79
CA GLU A 65 -3.69 -6.54 8.34
C GLU A 65 -4.61 -5.33 8.34
N GLU A 66 -5.52 -5.25 9.32
CA GLU A 66 -5.93 -3.98 9.91
C GLU A 66 -6.26 -4.24 11.39
N ARG A 67 -5.24 -4.19 12.24
CA ARG A 67 -5.49 -3.96 13.67
C ARG A 67 -4.44 -3.05 14.26
N GLY A 68 -4.79 -1.77 14.29
CA GLY A 68 -4.18 -0.80 15.17
C GLY A 68 -4.28 -1.23 16.64
N GLU A 69 -3.14 -1.05 17.30
CA GLU A 69 -2.91 -0.68 18.70
C GLU A 69 -3.52 -1.51 19.85
N VAL A 70 -2.56 -2.09 20.57
CA VAL A 70 -2.49 -2.56 21.95
C VAL A 70 -3.54 -1.96 22.91
N GLY A 71 -4.43 -2.84 23.39
CA GLY A 71 -5.26 -2.64 24.57
C GLY A 71 -5.35 -3.94 25.38
N LYS A 72 -4.86 -3.87 26.62
CA LYS A 72 -4.74 -4.90 27.68
C LYS A 72 -5.65 -6.14 27.59
N SER A 73 -4.99 -7.27 27.85
CA SER A 73 -5.50 -8.59 28.21
C SER A 73 -6.86 -8.65 28.93
N GLU A 74 -7.82 -9.28 28.28
CA GLU A 74 -8.73 -10.23 28.94
C GLU A 74 -8.69 -11.56 28.17
N PRO A 75 -8.76 -12.72 28.85
CA PRO A 75 -8.85 -13.99 28.15
C PRO A 75 -10.17 -14.01 27.41
N ALA A 76 -10.11 -13.89 26.08
CA ALA A 76 -11.26 -13.96 25.20
C ALA A 76 -12.06 -15.22 25.57
N LYS A 77 -13.22 -14.99 26.19
CA LYS A 77 -14.21 -15.99 26.50
C LYS A 77 -14.45 -16.75 25.21
N ARG A 78 -13.92 -17.97 25.09
CA ARG A 78 -14.16 -18.84 23.94
C ARG A 78 -15.64 -19.16 23.98
N VAL A 79 -16.44 -18.30 23.34
CA VAL A 79 -17.83 -18.60 23.07
C VAL A 79 -17.78 -19.74 22.09
N LEU A 80 -18.02 -20.95 22.61
CA LEU A 80 -18.25 -22.15 21.83
C LEU A 80 -19.46 -21.86 20.93
N ARG A 81 -19.19 -21.30 19.75
CA ARG A 81 -20.20 -21.09 18.70
C ARG A 81 -20.39 -22.42 18.01
N THR A 82 -21.33 -23.18 18.54
CA THR A 82 -21.76 -24.47 18.03
C THR A 82 -22.40 -24.27 16.65
N GLY A 83 -21.84 -24.92 15.62
CA GLY A 83 -22.48 -25.16 14.31
C GLY A 83 -22.18 -24.15 13.19
N ILE A 84 -22.20 -24.65 11.94
CA ILE A 84 -22.00 -23.89 10.69
C ILE A 84 -22.92 -22.66 10.61
N MET A 85 -24.16 -22.81 11.07
CA MET A 85 -25.17 -21.75 11.10
C MET A 85 -24.79 -20.55 11.99
N GLY A 86 -23.98 -20.77 13.03
CA GLY A 86 -23.50 -19.70 13.92
C GLY A 86 -22.39 -18.87 13.31
N ILE A 87 -21.55 -19.49 12.46
CA ILE A 87 -20.51 -18.80 11.70
C ILE A 87 -21.16 -17.97 10.58
N GLU A 88 -22.10 -18.55 9.85
CA GLU A 88 -22.84 -17.88 8.77
C GLU A 88 -23.54 -16.62 9.28
N ARG A 89 -24.25 -16.72 10.42
CA ARG A 89 -24.89 -15.56 11.05
C ARG A 89 -23.89 -14.50 11.50
N ASN A 90 -22.71 -14.89 11.98
CA ASN A 90 -21.70 -13.92 12.36
C ASN A 90 -21.03 -13.24 11.16
N MET A 91 -20.82 -13.99 10.08
CA MET A 91 -20.28 -13.45 8.83
C MET A 91 -21.24 -12.43 8.22
N ALA A 92 -22.53 -12.76 8.14
CA ALA A 92 -23.57 -11.84 7.68
C ALA A 92 -23.67 -10.59 8.57
N GLN A 93 -23.57 -10.76 9.89
CA GLN A 93 -23.59 -9.61 10.81
C GLN A 93 -22.34 -8.73 10.68
N LYS A 94 -21.16 -9.32 10.50
CA LYS A 94 -19.92 -8.57 10.27
C LYS A 94 -19.98 -7.81 8.94
N GLN A 95 -20.44 -8.46 7.86
CA GLN A 95 -20.65 -7.80 6.56
C GLN A 95 -21.58 -6.60 6.70
N LYS A 96 -22.72 -6.77 7.39
CA LYS A 96 -23.64 -5.65 7.63
C LYS A 96 -23.00 -4.50 8.42
N GLN A 97 -22.21 -4.81 9.45
CA GLN A 97 -21.48 -3.78 10.22
C GLN A 97 -20.42 -3.08 9.37
N THR A 98 -19.70 -3.82 8.52
CA THR A 98 -18.74 -3.25 7.59
C THR A 98 -19.42 -2.33 6.58
N ASP A 99 -20.57 -2.73 6.03
CA ASP A 99 -21.34 -1.91 5.08
C ASP A 99 -21.88 -0.63 5.73
N GLU A 100 -22.34 -0.71 6.98
CA GLU A 100 -22.77 0.46 7.76
C GLU A 100 -21.60 1.43 8.00
N ASN A 101 -20.42 0.91 8.36
CA ASN A 101 -19.21 1.71 8.56
C ASN A 101 -18.71 2.36 7.26
N ILE A 102 -18.69 1.60 6.15
CA ILE A 102 -18.34 2.11 4.82
C ILE A 102 -19.32 3.22 4.41
N SER A 103 -20.62 3.03 4.65
CA SER A 103 -21.64 4.04 4.35
C SER A 103 -21.46 5.33 5.16
N LEU A 104 -21.05 5.21 6.43
CA LEU A 104 -20.70 6.36 7.26
C LEU A 104 -19.47 7.09 6.71
N ALA A 105 -18.42 6.36 6.35
CA ALA A 105 -17.20 6.92 5.78
C ALA A 105 -17.47 7.68 4.48
N PHE A 106 -18.35 7.19 3.60
CA PHE A 106 -18.74 7.91 2.38
C PHE A 106 -19.52 9.20 2.66
N LYS A 107 -20.37 9.22 3.70
CA LYS A 107 -21.06 10.45 4.12
C LYS A 107 -20.06 11.49 4.62
N ASP A 108 -19.09 11.08 5.42
CA ASP A 108 -18.06 11.97 5.96
C ASP A 108 -17.11 12.48 4.86
N LEU A 109 -16.73 11.60 3.91
CA LEU A 109 -15.98 12.00 2.71
C LEU A 109 -16.79 13.00 1.89
N GLY A 110 -18.09 12.79 1.69
CA GLY A 110 -18.95 13.74 0.96
C GLY A 110 -18.97 15.12 1.60
N LYS A 111 -19.08 15.18 2.93
CA LYS A 111 -19.00 16.44 3.69
C LYS A 111 -17.62 17.09 3.58
N LEU A 112 -16.55 16.30 3.62
CA LEU A 112 -15.19 16.79 3.41
C LEU A 112 -15.01 17.38 2.01
N MET A 113 -15.55 16.72 0.98
CA MET A 113 -15.53 17.21 -0.40
C MET A 113 -16.34 18.51 -0.55
N GLU A 114 -17.48 18.64 0.13
CA GLU A 114 -18.28 19.87 0.11
C GLU A 114 -17.52 21.05 0.72
N MET A 115 -16.85 20.85 1.85
CA MET A 115 -15.98 21.88 2.46
C MET A 115 -14.80 22.26 1.56
N ALA A 116 -14.20 21.28 0.89
CA ALA A 116 -13.09 21.51 -0.04
C ALA A 116 -13.53 22.24 -1.32
N LYS A 117 -14.79 22.06 -1.77
CA LYS A 117 -15.31 22.64 -3.00
C LYS A 117 -15.22 24.17 -3.03
N ASP A 118 -15.55 24.82 -1.92
CA ASP A 118 -15.51 26.28 -1.82
C ASP A 118 -14.07 26.80 -1.87
N MET A 119 -13.14 26.15 -1.17
CA MET A 119 -11.71 26.50 -1.22
C MET A 119 -11.12 26.32 -2.62
N VAL A 120 -11.51 25.24 -3.33
CA VAL A 120 -11.08 24.98 -4.71
C VAL A 120 -11.66 26.01 -5.68
N ALA A 121 -12.94 26.39 -5.51
CA ALA A 121 -13.58 27.39 -6.36
C ALA A 121 -12.92 28.77 -6.23
N ILE A 122 -12.63 29.21 -5.00
CA ILE A 122 -11.92 30.47 -4.73
C ILE A 122 -10.53 30.44 -5.37
N SER A 123 -9.80 29.33 -5.19
CA SER A 123 -8.46 29.15 -5.75
C SER A 123 -8.43 29.27 -7.28
N LYS A 124 -9.43 28.72 -7.98
CA LYS A 124 -9.59 28.86 -9.44
C LYS A 124 -9.85 30.30 -9.88
N VAL A 125 -10.71 31.02 -9.15
CA VAL A 125 -10.99 32.44 -9.44
C VAL A 125 -9.73 33.28 -9.25
N VAL A 126 -8.98 33.04 -8.17
CA VAL A 126 -7.73 33.75 -7.89
C VAL A 126 -6.67 33.43 -8.95
N SER A 127 -6.50 32.17 -9.35
CA SER A 127 -5.57 31.80 -10.44
C SER A 127 -5.90 32.52 -11.74
N THR A 128 -7.18 32.55 -12.11
CA THR A 128 -7.64 33.25 -13.33
C THR A 128 -7.35 34.75 -13.26
N LYS A 129 -7.62 35.37 -12.11
CA LYS A 129 -7.41 36.81 -11.91
C LYS A 129 -5.92 37.21 -11.91
N ILE A 130 -5.05 36.34 -11.39
CA ILE A 130 -3.59 36.51 -11.48
C ILE A 130 -3.12 36.42 -12.94
N ARG A 131 -3.69 35.48 -13.72
CA ARG A 131 -3.37 35.31 -15.13
C ARG A 131 -3.83 36.50 -15.99
N GLU A 132 -4.98 37.09 -15.68
CA GLU A 132 -5.51 38.26 -16.40
C GLU A 132 -4.77 39.56 -16.10
N ARG A 133 -4.18 39.69 -14.90
CA ARG A 133 -3.41 40.88 -14.47
C ARG A 133 -1.90 40.65 -14.47
N GLN A 134 -1.42 39.72 -15.28
CA GLN A 134 0.01 39.40 -15.42
C GLN A 134 0.80 40.69 -15.76
N GLY A 135 1.42 41.31 -14.75
CA GLY A 135 2.14 42.58 -14.86
C GLY A 135 1.93 43.56 -13.69
N ASP A 136 0.83 43.45 -12.93
CA ASP A 136 0.47 44.39 -11.86
C ASP A 136 0.59 43.78 -10.44
N ILE A 137 1.01 42.51 -10.36
CA ILE A 137 1.09 41.71 -9.13
C ILE A 137 2.56 41.37 -8.87
N SER A 138 3.00 41.44 -7.61
CA SER A 138 4.37 41.09 -7.23
C SER A 138 4.66 39.62 -7.53
N GLU A 139 5.84 39.35 -8.06
CA GLU A 139 6.28 38.00 -8.44
C GLU A 139 6.29 37.04 -7.22
N ASP A 140 6.61 37.54 -6.02
CA ASP A 140 6.62 36.76 -4.77
C ASP A 140 5.23 36.26 -4.36
N GLU A 141 4.19 37.08 -4.55
CA GLU A 141 2.81 36.70 -4.23
C GLU A 141 2.32 35.59 -5.17
N THR A 142 2.73 35.67 -6.44
CA THR A 142 2.39 34.66 -7.46
C THR A 142 3.09 33.33 -7.20
N VAL A 143 4.37 33.35 -6.81
CA VAL A 143 5.13 32.13 -6.47
C VAL A 143 4.52 31.44 -5.24
N ARG A 144 4.21 32.19 -4.19
CA ARG A 144 3.59 31.65 -2.98
C ARG A 144 2.23 31.04 -3.27
N PHE A 145 1.42 31.71 -4.08
CA PHE A 145 0.10 31.20 -4.47
C PHE A 145 0.20 29.90 -5.28
N LYS A 146 1.13 29.81 -6.24
CA LYS A 146 1.39 28.56 -6.98
C LYS A 146 1.79 27.40 -6.07
N SER A 147 2.64 27.66 -5.07
CA SER A 147 3.03 26.63 -4.08
C SER A 147 1.83 26.14 -3.24
N TYR A 148 0.89 27.04 -2.94
CA TYR A 148 -0.33 26.72 -2.22
C TYR A 148 -1.28 25.86 -3.07
N LEU A 149 -1.43 26.18 -4.36
CA LEU A 149 -2.19 25.37 -5.31
C LEU A 149 -1.65 23.93 -5.43
N MET A 150 -0.32 23.81 -5.58
CA MET A 150 0.37 22.52 -5.65
C MET A 150 0.17 21.70 -4.36
N SER A 151 0.26 22.35 -3.21
CA SER A 151 0.04 21.71 -1.90
C SER A 151 -1.41 21.25 -1.68
N LEU A 152 -2.37 21.94 -2.30
CA LEU A 152 -3.79 21.55 -2.30
C LEU A 152 -4.09 20.44 -3.33
N GLY A 153 -3.12 20.03 -4.15
CA GLY A 153 -3.35 19.12 -5.28
C GLY A 153 -4.23 19.73 -6.38
N ILE A 154 -4.41 21.06 -6.35
CA ILE A 154 -5.04 21.81 -7.43
C ILE A 154 -3.90 22.16 -8.39
N ASP A 155 -3.48 21.19 -9.20
CA ASP A 155 -2.72 21.55 -10.37
C ASP A 155 -3.60 22.46 -11.23
N ASP A 156 -3.01 23.50 -11.83
CA ASP A 156 -3.59 24.23 -12.96
C ASP A 156 -2.97 23.63 -14.24
N PRO A 157 -3.20 22.33 -14.55
CA PRO A 157 -2.62 21.77 -15.76
C PRO A 157 -3.30 22.46 -16.94
N VAL A 158 -2.63 22.42 -18.09
CA VAL A 158 -3.22 22.88 -19.35
C VAL A 158 -4.42 21.98 -19.63
N THR A 159 -5.60 22.38 -19.17
CA THR A 159 -6.84 21.66 -19.39
C THR A 159 -7.43 22.14 -20.71
N ARG A 160 -8.08 21.23 -21.43
CA ARG A 160 -8.74 21.54 -22.71
C ARG A 160 -9.73 22.70 -22.60
N ASP A 161 -10.32 22.87 -21.41
CA ASP A 161 -11.29 23.92 -21.09
C ASP A 161 -10.62 25.28 -20.76
N GLY A 162 -9.31 25.30 -20.49
CA GLY A 162 -8.54 26.50 -20.14
C GLY A 162 -7.94 27.26 -21.34
N THR A 163 -8.07 26.73 -22.56
CA THR A 163 -7.51 27.31 -23.79
C THR A 163 -8.58 27.67 -24.80
N ARG A 164 -8.43 28.81 -25.48
CA ARG A 164 -9.46 29.37 -26.38
C ARG A 164 -9.59 28.59 -27.70
N SER A 165 -8.59 27.79 -28.07
CA SER A 165 -8.54 27.01 -29.30
C SER A 165 -7.73 25.72 -29.12
N ASN A 166 -8.12 24.65 -29.83
CA ASN A 166 -7.38 23.38 -29.86
C ASN A 166 -5.91 23.55 -30.26
N SER A 167 -5.60 24.52 -31.13
CA SER A 167 -4.21 24.79 -31.54
C SER A 167 -3.35 25.28 -30.37
N GLU A 168 -3.90 26.18 -29.55
CA GLU A 168 -3.23 26.72 -28.37
C GLU A 168 -3.04 25.64 -27.28
N TYR A 169 -4.03 24.76 -27.14
CA TYR A 169 -3.95 23.58 -26.27
C TYR A 169 -2.79 22.67 -26.66
N PHE A 170 -2.71 22.25 -27.94
CA PHE A 170 -1.65 21.35 -28.39
C PHE A 170 -0.26 22.00 -28.33
N MET A 171 -0.16 23.31 -28.55
CA MET A 171 1.09 24.05 -28.38
C MET A 171 1.57 24.09 -26.93
N LYS A 172 0.69 24.40 -25.97
CA LYS A 172 1.07 24.42 -24.54
C LYS A 172 1.36 23.01 -24.03
N LEU A 173 0.60 22.02 -24.49
CA LEU A 173 0.83 20.61 -24.16
C LEU A 173 2.18 20.12 -24.70
N SER A 174 2.54 20.46 -25.94
CA SER A 174 3.82 20.06 -26.52
C SER A 174 5.00 20.72 -25.80
N GLN A 175 4.87 21.98 -25.38
CA GLN A 175 5.87 22.66 -24.54
C GLN A 175 6.05 21.95 -23.19
N GLN A 176 4.96 21.62 -22.50
CA GLN A 176 5.02 20.88 -21.24
C GLN A 176 5.63 19.48 -21.39
N LEU A 177 5.29 18.77 -22.48
CA LEU A 177 5.89 17.46 -22.77
C LEU A 177 7.39 17.59 -23.03
N CYS A 178 7.83 18.62 -23.77
CA CYS A 178 9.25 18.87 -23.97
C CYS A 178 9.97 19.16 -22.64
N GLU A 179 9.41 20.00 -21.78
CA GLU A 179 9.96 20.29 -20.44
C GLU A 179 10.04 19.02 -19.57
N MET A 180 8.96 18.24 -19.49
CA MET A 180 8.93 16.97 -18.75
C MET A 180 9.94 15.95 -19.28
N LEU A 181 10.18 15.92 -20.59
CA LEU A 181 11.14 15.01 -21.22
C LEU A 181 12.58 15.51 -21.09
N LEU A 182 12.81 16.82 -20.95
CA LEU A 182 14.14 17.39 -20.73
C LEU A 182 14.74 16.98 -19.37
N ASP A 183 13.93 16.92 -18.32
CA ASP A 183 14.38 16.49 -16.98
C ASP A 183 15.04 15.09 -16.95
N PRO A 184 14.41 14.01 -17.45
CA PRO A 184 15.01 12.68 -17.47
C PRO A 184 16.15 12.54 -18.49
N ILE A 185 16.20 13.38 -19.52
CA ILE A 185 17.26 13.33 -20.55
C ILE A 185 18.53 14.02 -20.03
N THR A 186 18.40 15.15 -19.35
CA THR A 186 19.55 15.94 -18.86
C THR A 186 20.17 15.35 -17.59
N VAL A 187 19.37 14.79 -16.67
CA VAL A 187 19.89 14.16 -15.44
C VAL A 187 20.69 12.88 -15.74
N ARG A 188 20.36 12.18 -16.83
CA ARG A 188 21.00 10.91 -17.16
C ARG A 188 22.38 11.06 -17.79
N ASP A 189 22.76 12.26 -18.24
CA ASP A 189 24.01 12.50 -18.95
C ASP A 189 25.17 13.02 -18.09
N TRP A 190 24.94 13.43 -16.85
CA TRP A 190 26.00 13.97 -15.98
C TRP A 190 26.47 12.99 -14.88
N ASP A 191 25.64 12.02 -14.49
CA ASP A 191 26.01 11.05 -13.45
C ASP A 191 27.08 10.05 -13.92
N TRP A 192 27.27 9.85 -15.23
CA TRP A 192 28.29 8.92 -15.76
C TRP A 192 29.65 9.57 -16.06
N LEU A 193 29.76 10.90 -16.04
CA LEU A 193 31.01 11.63 -16.35
C LEU A 193 31.75 12.15 -15.11
N MET A 194 31.15 12.07 -13.92
CA MET A 194 31.75 12.55 -12.67
C MET A 194 32.31 11.42 -11.77
N GLU A 195 32.21 10.16 -12.18
CA GLU A 195 32.73 8.98 -11.46
C GLU A 195 33.92 8.27 -12.16
N GLY A 196 34.64 8.98 -13.05
CA GLY A 196 35.86 8.49 -13.71
C GLY A 196 37.14 9.21 -13.29
#